data_AF-A0A7X7A153-F1
#
_entry.id   AF-A0A7X7A153-F1
#
_cell.length_a   1.000
_cell.length_b   1.000
_cell.length_c   1.000
_cell.angle_alpha   90.00
_cell.angle_beta   90.00
_cell.angle_gamma   90.00
#
_symmetry.space_group_name_H-M   'P 1'
#
loop_
_entity.id
_entity.type
_entity.pdbx_description
1 polymer ?
#
loop_
_entity_poly.entity_id
_entity_poly.type
_entity_poly.pdbx_seq_one_letter_code
_entity_poly.pdbx_strand_id
1 'polypeptide(L)'
;CQAPAYIHDVTPGEEKEQLSLIDRLANDESNISLLEKMALREALTKLDDREREVILRRFFKEETQSAIAANLGVSQVQISRIEKAAISKLKNILE
;
A
#
# COMPACT_ATOMS: atom_id res chain seq x y z
N CYS A 1 37.92 12.85 -2.16
CA CYS A 1 36.66 12.60 -2.88
C CYS A 1 36.48 11.09 -2.97
N GLN A 2 35.43 10.52 -2.37
CA GLN A 2 35.09 9.10 -2.55
C GLN A 2 34.40 8.89 -3.91
N ALA A 3 34.75 7.82 -4.62
CA ALA A 3 34.04 7.42 -5.83
C ALA A 3 32.58 7.05 -5.49
N PRO A 4 31.61 7.29 -6.39
CA PRO A 4 30.25 6.83 -6.20
C PRO A 4 30.23 5.32 -6.10
N ALA A 5 29.54 4.79 -5.09
CA ALA A 5 29.33 3.35 -4.95
C ALA A 5 28.34 2.86 -6.02
N TYR A 6 28.64 1.73 -6.65
CA TYR A 6 27.74 1.10 -7.62
C TYR A 6 26.77 0.13 -6.93
N ILE A 7 25.60 -0.07 -7.54
CA ILE A 7 24.50 -0.88 -6.98
C ILE A 7 24.94 -2.32 -6.67
N HIS A 8 25.88 -2.86 -7.44
CA HIS A 8 26.46 -4.20 -7.30
C HIS A 8 27.80 -4.22 -6.56
N ASP A 9 28.29 -3.09 -6.04
CA ASP A 9 29.52 -3.09 -5.25
C ASP A 9 29.27 -3.81 -3.92
N VAL A 10 30.14 -4.77 -3.64
CA VAL A 10 30.25 -5.44 -2.35
C VAL A 10 31.18 -4.61 -1.47
N THR A 11 30.64 -4.03 -0.41
CA THR A 11 31.45 -3.32 0.59
C THR A 11 32.23 -4.32 1.44
N PRO A 12 33.54 -4.11 1.69
CA PRO A 12 34.31 -4.97 2.57
C PRO A 12 33.78 -4.88 4.01
N GLY A 13 33.30 -6.00 4.54
CA GLY A 13 32.90 -6.20 5.94
C GLY A 13 33.41 -7.56 6.45
N GLU A 14 33.33 -7.81 7.76
CA GLU A 14 33.74 -9.09 8.36
C GLU A 14 33.13 -10.27 7.60
N GLU A 15 33.90 -11.34 7.42
CA GLU A 15 33.75 -12.42 6.43
C GLU A 15 32.36 -13.10 6.34
N LYS A 16 31.45 -12.80 7.26
CA LYS A 16 30.07 -13.32 7.29
C LYS A 16 29.01 -12.43 6.63
N GLU A 17 29.28 -11.16 6.33
CA GLU A 17 28.25 -10.22 5.85
C GLU A 17 28.73 -9.30 4.70
N GLN A 18 29.31 -9.90 3.67
CA GLN A 18 29.54 -9.21 2.39
C GLN A 18 28.21 -9.15 1.61
N LEU A 19 27.40 -8.13 1.89
CA LEU A 19 26.17 -7.82 1.15
C LEU A 19 26.45 -6.72 0.12
N SER A 20 25.88 -6.86 -1.08
CA SER A 20 25.91 -5.78 -2.06
C SER A 20 24.99 -4.63 -1.61
N LEU A 21 25.20 -3.43 -2.17
CA LEU A 21 24.36 -2.28 -1.85
C LEU A 21 22.87 -2.55 -2.16
N ILE A 22 22.58 -3.29 -3.24
CA ILE A 22 21.21 -3.72 -3.58
C ILE A 22 20.61 -4.66 -2.53
N ASP A 23 21.39 -5.59 -1.98
CA ASP A 23 20.89 -6.52 -0.95
C ASP A 23 20.54 -5.78 0.34
N ARG A 24 21.34 -4.77 0.73
CA ARG A 24 21.04 -3.92 1.89
C ARG A 24 19.77 -3.09 1.71
N LEU A 25 19.61 -2.48 0.54
CA LEU A 25 18.41 -1.69 0.24
C LEU A 25 17.15 -2.57 0.22
N ALA A 26 17.27 -3.81 -0.26
CA ALA A 26 16.21 -4.79 -0.23
C ALA A 26 15.87 -5.29 1.19
N ASN A 27 16.86 -5.39 2.07
CA ASN A 27 16.67 -5.85 3.46
C ASN A 27 16.26 -4.75 4.44
N ASP A 28 16.13 -3.50 4.00
CA ASP A 28 15.66 -2.41 4.86
C ASP A 28 14.14 -2.43 4.92
N GLU A 29 13.59 -2.85 6.07
CA GLU A 29 12.15 -2.89 6.33
C GLU A 29 11.45 -1.54 6.05
N SER A 30 12.17 -0.42 6.19
CA SER A 30 11.62 0.91 5.89
C SER A 30 11.37 1.11 4.39
N ASN A 31 12.23 0.56 3.53
CA ASN A 31 12.08 0.60 2.08
C ASN A 31 10.93 -0.30 1.63
N ILE A 32 10.79 -1.49 2.24
CA ILE A 32 9.66 -2.39 1.99
C ILE A 32 8.33 -1.68 2.34
N SER A 33 8.24 -1.06 3.52
CA SER A 33 7.05 -0.31 3.94
C SER A 33 6.72 0.86 3.01
N LEU A 34 7.73 1.57 2.50
CA LEU A 34 7.54 2.65 1.53
C LEU A 34 6.97 2.12 0.21
N LEU A 35 7.52 1.02 -0.29
CA LEU A 35 7.06 0.38 -1.52
C LEU A 35 5.61 -0.11 -1.39
N GLU A 36 5.26 -0.77 -0.28
CA GLU A 36 3.90 -1.20 0.02
C GLU A 36 2.91 -0.02 0.04
N LYS A 37 3.30 1.10 0.66
CA LYS A 37 2.49 2.33 0.68
C LYS A 37 2.31 2.91 -0.72
N MET A 38 3.34 2.88 -1.56
CA MET A 38 3.27 3.34 -2.95
C MET A 38 2.33 2.45 -3.78
N ALA A 39 2.47 1.14 -3.68
CA ALA A 39 1.61 0.16 -4.34
C ALA A 39 0.14 0.33 -3.91
N LEU A 40 -0.13 0.48 -2.61
CA LEU A 40 -1.47 0.73 -2.10
C LEU A 40 -2.05 2.05 -2.65
N ARG A 41 -1.26 3.13 -2.67
CA ARG A 41 -1.70 4.42 -3.23
C ARG A 41 -2.07 4.27 -4.70
N GLU A 42 -1.27 3.55 -5.49
CA GLU A 42 -1.58 3.27 -6.89
C GLU A 42 -2.86 2.43 -7.03
N ALA A 43 -3.01 1.35 -6.26
CA ALA A 43 -4.18 0.49 -6.30
C ALA A 43 -5.47 1.26 -5.98
N LEU A 44 -5.44 2.17 -5.00
CA LEU A 44 -6.55 3.07 -4.69
C LEU A 44 -6.95 3.95 -5.88
N THR A 45 -6.03 4.30 -6.77
CA THR A 45 -6.35 5.08 -7.99
C THR A 45 -7.14 4.28 -9.03
N LYS A 46 -7.17 2.95 -8.94
CA LYS A 46 -7.91 2.05 -9.85
C LYS A 46 -9.33 1.75 -9.36
N LEU A 47 -9.66 2.12 -8.13
CA LEU A 47 -11.04 2.10 -7.63
C LEU A 47 -11.85 3.20 -8.34
N ASP A 48 -13.12 2.91 -8.61
CA ASP A 48 -14.03 3.98 -9.03
C ASP A 48 -14.25 4.99 -7.89
N ASP A 49 -14.85 6.14 -8.21
CA ASP A 49 -14.99 7.23 -7.25
C ASP A 49 -15.79 6.82 -6.01
N ARG A 50 -16.79 5.93 -6.18
CA ARG A 50 -17.68 5.50 -5.10
C ARG A 50 -17.02 4.46 -4.21
N GLU A 51 -16.36 3.48 -4.81
CA GLU A 51 -15.49 2.51 -4.14
C GLU A 51 -14.44 3.23 -3.31
N ARG A 52 -13.73 4.19 -3.91
CA ARG A 52 -12.67 4.96 -3.26
C ARG A 52 -13.21 5.79 -2.10
N GLU A 53 -14.33 6.47 -2.28
CA GLU A 53 -14.98 7.25 -1.21
C GLU A 53 -15.31 6.36 -0.01
N VAL A 54 -15.94 5.20 -0.25
CA VAL A 54 -16.31 4.25 0.82
C VAL A 54 -15.07 3.73 1.55
N ILE A 55 -14.02 3.33 0.82
CA ILE A 55 -12.77 2.84 1.41
C ILE A 55 -12.08 3.93 2.23
N LEU A 56 -11.96 5.15 1.70
CA LEU A 56 -11.33 6.26 2.42
C LEU A 56 -12.07 6.57 3.73
N ARG A 57 -13.41 6.64 3.67
CA ARG A 57 -14.21 6.89 4.87
C ARG A 57 -14.12 5.74 5.89
N ARG A 58 -14.13 4.49 5.42
CA ARG A 58 -14.07 3.32 6.31
C ARG A 58 -12.75 3.19 7.05
N PHE A 59 -11.63 3.33 6.35
CA PHE A 59 -10.32 2.93 6.85
C PHE A 59 -9.44 4.11 7.24
N PHE A 60 -9.67 5.31 6.68
CA PHE A 60 -8.90 6.51 7.02
C PHE A 60 -9.66 7.49 7.91
N LYS A 61 -11.00 7.44 7.92
CA LYS A 61 -11.85 8.27 8.80
C LYS A 61 -12.60 7.46 9.87
N GLU A 62 -12.39 6.14 9.91
CA GLU A 62 -12.98 5.23 10.89
C GLU A 62 -14.52 5.26 10.98
N GLU A 63 -15.21 5.75 9.95
CA GLU A 63 -16.67 5.86 9.96
C GLU A 63 -17.33 4.49 9.81
N THR A 64 -18.50 4.27 10.43
CA THR A 64 -19.23 3.00 10.25
C THR A 64 -19.91 2.91 8.89
N GLN A 65 -20.17 1.70 8.39
CA GLN A 65 -20.93 1.50 7.15
C GLN A 65 -22.32 2.16 7.23
N SER A 66 -22.97 2.10 8.39
CA SER A 66 -24.26 2.75 8.63
C SER A 66 -24.15 4.28 8.60
N ALA A 67 -23.09 4.86 9.16
CA ALA A 67 -22.84 6.30 9.10
C ALA A 67 -22.55 6.76 7.67
N ILE A 68 -21.75 6.01 6.92
CA ILE A 68 -21.49 6.27 5.50
C ILE A 68 -22.80 6.19 4.71
N ALA A 69 -23.60 5.14 4.93
CA ALA A 69 -24.88 4.94 4.26
C ALA A 69 -25.86 6.10 4.51
N ALA A 70 -25.98 6.54 5.77
CA ALA A 70 -26.82 7.67 6.15
C ALA A 70 -26.36 8.97 5.47
N ASN A 71 -25.06 9.26 5.48
CA ASN A 71 -24.50 10.44 4.81
C ASN A 71 -24.70 10.43 3.28
N LEU A 72 -24.78 9.23 2.70
CA LEU A 72 -24.87 9.03 1.27
C LEU A 72 -26.29 8.78 0.77
N GLY A 73 -27.29 8.76 1.66
CA GLY A 73 -28.68 8.53 1.32
C GLY A 73 -28.97 7.14 0.74
N VAL A 74 -28.17 6.13 1.10
CA VAL A 74 -28.29 4.75 0.60
C VAL A 74 -28.42 3.76 1.74
N SER A 75 -28.73 2.50 1.42
CA SER A 75 -28.77 1.44 2.44
C SER A 75 -27.37 1.02 2.89
N GLN A 76 -27.24 0.59 4.15
CA GLN A 76 -26.01 0.00 4.66
C GLN A 76 -25.59 -1.25 3.87
N VAL A 77 -26.56 -2.05 3.37
CA VAL A 77 -26.29 -3.21 2.52
C VAL A 77 -25.61 -2.81 1.21
N GLN A 78 -26.03 -1.69 0.61
CA GLN A 78 -25.39 -1.17 -0.60
C GLN A 78 -23.93 -0.75 -0.31
N ILE A 79 -23.68 -0.06 0.80
CA ILE A 79 -22.30 0.26 1.23
C ILE A 79 -21.48 -1.00 1.46
N SER A 80 -22.05 -2.02 2.12
CA SER A 80 -21.37 -3.30 2.34
C SER A 80 -20.96 -3.98 1.03
N ARG A 81 -21.82 -3.95 0.00
CA ARG A 81 -21.50 -4.49 -1.32
C ARG A 81 -20.38 -3.71 -2.00
N ILE A 82 -20.44 -2.38 -1.96
CA ILE A 82 -19.39 -1.52 -2.54
C ILE A 82 -18.05 -1.78 -1.84
N GLU A 83 -18.03 -1.81 -0.51
CA GLU A 83 -16.82 -2.05 0.26
C GLU A 83 -16.21 -3.43 -0.06
N LYS A 84 -17.03 -4.48 -0.14
CA LYS A 84 -16.56 -5.82 -0.52
C LYS A 84 -15.99 -5.86 -1.94
N ALA A 85 -16.65 -5.22 -2.90
CA ALA A 85 -16.17 -5.14 -4.28
C ALA A 85 -14.83 -4.40 -4.36
N ALA A 86 -14.73 -3.24 -3.70
CA ALA A 86 -13.51 -2.45 -3.63
C ALA A 86 -12.35 -3.24 -2.99
N ILE A 87 -12.58 -3.92 -1.86
CA ILE A 87 -11.57 -4.76 -1.21
C ILE A 87 -11.12 -5.91 -2.14
N SER A 88 -12.06 -6.57 -2.82
CA SER A 88 -11.72 -7.63 -3.76
C SER A 88 -10.86 -7.11 -4.91
N LYS A 89 -11.16 -5.91 -5.41
CA LYS A 89 -10.38 -5.26 -6.47
C LYS A 89 -8.98 -4.88 -6.02
N LEU A 90 -8.85 -4.32 -4.81
CA LEU A 90 -7.55 -4.00 -4.22
C LEU A 90 -6.70 -5.26 -4.03
N LYS A 91 -7.28 -6.36 -3.55
CA LYS A 91 -6.57 -7.64 -3.44
C LYS A 91 -6.05 -8.11 -4.79
N ASN A 92 -6.89 -8.14 -5.81
CA ASN A 92 -6.49 -8.57 -7.16
C ASN A 92 -5.41 -7.68 -7.80
N ILE A 93 -5.23 -6.43 -7.34
CA ILE A 93 -4.20 -5.53 -7.85
C ILE A 93 -2.87 -5.70 -7.09
N LEU A 94 -2.94 -6.09 -5.82
CA LEU A 94 -1.80 -6.18 -4.92
C LEU A 94 -1.25 -7.61 -4.77
N GLU A 95 -2.02 -8.62 -5.15
CA GLU A 95 -1.58 -10.01 -5.36
C GLU A 95 -0.81 -10.16 -6.68
#